data_AF-A0A948MNP8-F1
#
_entry.id   AF-A0A948MNP8-F1
#
_cell.length_a   1.000
_cell.length_b   1.000
_cell.length_c   1.000
_cell.angle_alpha   90.00
_cell.angle_beta   90.00
_cell.angle_gamma   90.00
#
_symmetry.space_group_name_H-M   'P 1'
#
loop_
_entity.id
_entity.type
_entity.pdbx_description
1 polymer ?
#
loop_
_entity_poly.entity_id
_entity_poly.type
_entity_poly.pdbx_seq_one_letter_code
_entity_poly.pdbx_strand_id
1 'polypeptide(L)' 'MRLVLLAVFLLVPGVARAEMTEAALWDALRQGGHVVMFRHALAPGGGDPDGFRVEDCATQRNLNDAGREQARRIGA' A
#
# COMPACT_ATOMS: atom_id res chain seq x y z
N MET A 1 34.32 23.99 23.70
CA MET A 1 33.47 22.78 23.86
C MET A 1 31.98 23.07 23.59
N ARG A 2 31.37 24.10 24.19
CA ARG A 2 29.94 24.45 23.98
C ARG A 2 29.53 24.71 22.52
N LEU A 3 30.33 25.49 21.76
CA LEU A 3 30.03 25.75 20.34
C LEU A 3 30.14 24.50 19.44
N VAL A 4 31.06 23.60 19.75
CA VAL A 4 31.27 22.36 18.98
C VAL A 4 30.09 21.40 19.20
N LEU A 5 29.60 21.30 20.44
CA LEU A 5 28.40 20.49 20.76
C LEU A 5 27.13 21.03 20.07
N LEU A 6 26.98 22.35 19.97
CA LEU A 6 25.88 22.98 19.23
C LEU A 6 25.96 22.75 17.71
N ALA A 7 27.17 22.80 17.14
CA ALA A 7 27.38 22.52 15.72
C ALA A 7 27.09 21.06 15.35
N VAL A 8 27.44 20.10 16.23
CA VAL A 8 27.14 18.67 16.04
C VAL A 8 25.63 18.39 16.09
N PHE A 9 24.88 19.11 16.93
CA PHE A 9 23.42 18.97 17.03
C PHE A 9 22.67 19.50 15.78
N LEU A 10 23.23 20.50 15.09
CA LEU A 10 22.65 21.09 13.87
C LEU A 10 22.98 20.31 12.59
N LEU A 11 23.97 19.41 12.62
CA LEU A 11 24.42 18.62 11.47
C LEU A 11 23.70 17.27 11.34
N VAL A 12 22.85 16.89 12.30
CA VAL A 12 22.02 15.70 12.21
C VAL A 12 20.62 16.12 11.73
N PRO A 13 20.28 15.95 10.45
CA PRO A 13 18.89 16.10 10.03
C PRO A 13 18.08 15.03 10.77
N GLY A 14 17.22 15.48 11.69
CA GLY A 14 16.25 14.63 12.35
C GLY A 14 15.24 14.14 11.32
N VAL A 15 15.55 13.05 10.63
CA VAL A 15 14.58 12.36 9.77
C VAL A 15 13.62 11.65 10.72
N ALA A 16 12.54 12.33 11.11
CA ALA A 16 11.45 11.69 11.82
C ALA A 16 10.87 10.61 10.90
N ARG A 17 11.13 9.35 11.22
CA ARG A 17 10.54 8.21 10.51
C ARG A 17 9.24 7.89 11.23
N ALA A 18 8.10 8.09 10.56
CA ALA A 18 6.82 7.56 11.02
C ALA A 18 6.80 6.06 10.72
N GLU A 19 7.55 5.28 11.49
CA GLU A 19 7.53 3.82 11.42
C GLU A 19 6.49 3.30 12.42
N MET A 20 5.50 2.60 11.90
CA MET A 20 4.53 1.85 12.69
C MET A 20 4.85 0.38 12.54
N THR A 21 4.80 -0.36 13.64
CA THR A 21 4.90 -1.82 13.57
C THR A 21 3.64 -2.39 12.91
N GLU A 22 3.76 -3.57 12.31
CA GLU A 22 2.60 -4.27 11.77
C GLU A 22 1.54 -4.53 12.83
N ALA A 23 1.95 -4.92 14.04
CA ALA A 23 1.04 -5.11 15.17
C ALA A 23 0.27 -3.82 15.50
N ALA A 24 0.95 -2.68 15.59
CA ALA A 24 0.33 -1.38 15.84
C ALA A 24 -0.63 -0.97 14.71
N LEU A 25 -0.31 -1.30 13.45
CA LEU A 25 -1.20 -1.09 12.31
C LEU A 25 -2.49 -1.88 12.46
N TRP A 26 -2.40 -3.17 12.75
CA TRP A 26 -3.59 -4.01 12.92
C TRP A 26 -4.41 -3.64 14.15
N ASP A 27 -3.76 -3.22 15.24
CA ASP A 27 -4.43 -2.67 16.42
C ASP A 27 -5.20 -1.38 16.10
N ALA A 28 -4.58 -0.46 15.35
CA ALA A 28 -5.23 0.77 14.94
C ALA A 28 -6.45 0.48 14.05
N LEU A 29 -6.30 -0.35 13.02
CA LEU A 29 -7.40 -0.71 12.13
C LEU A 29 -8.60 -1.35 12.87
N ARG A 30 -8.34 -2.12 13.93
CA ARG A 30 -9.39 -2.71 14.78
C ARG A 30 -10.15 -1.67 15.62
N GLN A 31 -9.56 -0.51 15.92
CA GLN A 31 -10.19 0.55 16.72
C GLN A 31 -11.18 1.41 15.90
N GLY A 32 -11.20 1.26 14.56
CA GLY A 32 -12.03 2.07 13.68
C GLY A 32 -11.46 3.47 13.43
N GLY A 33 -12.15 4.28 12.62
CA GLY A 33 -11.68 5.63 12.25
C GLY A 33 -10.52 5.66 11.24
N HIS A 34 -10.15 4.50 10.69
CA HIS A 34 -9.07 4.36 9.72
C HIS A 34 -9.56 3.67 8.45
N VAL A 35 -8.92 3.99 7.32
CA VAL A 35 -9.22 3.42 6.00
C VAL A 35 -7.97 2.74 5.46
N VAL A 36 -8.12 1.50 4.98
CA VAL A 36 -7.06 0.79 4.24
C VAL A 36 -7.29 1.02 2.76
N MET A 37 -6.29 1.59 2.08
CA MET A 37 -6.22 1.63 0.63
C MET A 37 -5.13 0.66 0.18
N PHE A 38 -5.48 -0.30 -0.65
CA PHE A 38 -4.53 -1.26 -1.22
C PHE A 38 -4.79 -1.43 -2.71
N ARG A 39 -3.77 -1.86 -3.44
CA ARG A 39 -3.88 -2.12 -4.88
C ARG A 39 -4.60 -3.46 -5.10
N HIS A 40 -5.40 -3.54 -6.17
CA HIS A 40 -5.97 -4.81 -6.64
C HIS A 40 -4.88 -5.88 -6.87
N ALA A 41 -5.28 -7.16 -6.83
CA ALA A 41 -4.39 -8.29 -7.13
C ALA A 41 -3.91 -8.30 -8.59
N LEU A 42 -2.92 -9.12 -8.93
CA LEU A 42 -2.25 -9.06 -10.24
C LEU A 42 -3.21 -9.26 -11.44
N ALA A 43 -3.31 -8.23 -12.28
CA ALA A 43 -3.92 -8.26 -13.61
C ALA A 43 -2.88 -7.76 -14.63
N PRO A 44 -2.26 -8.66 -15.42
CA PRO A 44 -1.19 -8.30 -16.37
C PRO A 44 -1.62 -7.29 -17.43
N GLY A 45 -0.66 -6.54 -17.97
CA GLY A 45 -0.92 -5.46 -18.94
C GLY A 45 -1.35 -4.15 -18.27
N GLY A 46 -1.96 -3.25 -19.05
CA GLY A 46 -2.45 -1.96 -18.58
C GLY A 46 -3.68 -1.51 -19.37
N GLY A 47 -4.60 -0.81 -18.70
CA GLY A 47 -5.90 -0.44 -19.28
C GLY A 47 -6.81 -1.65 -19.49
N ASP A 48 -8.08 -1.39 -19.80
CA ASP A 48 -8.98 -2.42 -20.34
C ASP A 48 -8.79 -2.53 -21.87
N PRO A 49 -9.13 -3.68 -22.48
CA PRO A 49 -9.08 -3.85 -23.92
C PRO A 49 -10.00 -2.87 -24.67
N ASP A 50 -9.70 -2.63 -25.95
CA ASP A 50 -10.58 -1.86 -26.82
C ASP A 50 -11.98 -2.49 -26.89
N GLY A 51 -13.02 -1.66 -26.76
CA GLY A 51 -14.42 -2.10 -26.81
C GLY A 51 -14.90 -2.86 -25.56
N PHE A 52 -14.16 -2.81 -24.44
CA PHE A 52 -14.65 -3.37 -23.18
C PHE A 52 -16.01 -2.79 -22.80
N ARG A 53 -16.80 -3.59 -22.07
CA ARG A 53 -18.09 -3.21 -21.54
C ARG A 53 -18.01 -3.26 -20.03
N VAL A 54 -18.34 -2.13 -19.38
CA VAL A 54 -18.34 -2.01 -17.91
C VAL A 54 -19.21 -3.09 -17.26
N GLU A 55 -20.34 -3.43 -17.89
CA GLU A 55 -21.29 -4.44 -17.41
C GLU A 55 -20.89 -5.90 -17.73
N ASP A 56 -19.79 -6.12 -18.46
CA ASP A 56 -19.32 -7.47 -18.82
C ASP A 56 -17.84 -7.64 -18.50
N CYS A 57 -17.57 -8.22 -17.32
CA CYS A 57 -16.23 -8.50 -16.85
C CYS A 57 -15.42 -9.36 -17.82
N ALA A 58 -16.03 -10.22 -18.64
CA ALA A 58 -15.30 -11.07 -19.58
C ALA A 58 -14.56 -10.26 -20.66
N THR A 59 -14.96 -9.01 -20.87
CA THR A 59 -14.34 -8.09 -21.85
C THR A 59 -13.28 -7.17 -21.25
N GLN A 60 -13.09 -7.19 -19.93
CA GLN A 60 -12.16 -6.32 -19.19
C GLN A 60 -10.79 -6.98 -18.97
N ARG A 61 -9.81 -6.20 -18.48
CA ARG A 61 -8.52 -6.72 -18.03
C ARG A 61 -8.67 -7.39 -16.66
N ASN A 62 -8.72 -8.72 -16.69
CA ASN A 62 -8.95 -9.55 -15.52
C ASN A 62 -7.68 -10.01 -14.80
N LEU A 63 -7.87 -10.50 -13.56
CA LEU A 63 -6.82 -11.18 -12.81
C LEU A 63 -6.34 -12.44 -13.53
N ASN A 64 -5.03 -12.65 -13.60
CA ASN A 64 -4.48 -13.95 -14.02
C ASN A 64 -4.52 -14.95 -12.86
N ASP A 65 -4.05 -16.17 -13.09
CA ASP A 65 -4.08 -17.26 -12.11
C ASP A 65 -3.40 -16.85 -10.78
N ALA A 66 -2.20 -16.27 -10.87
CA ALA A 66 -1.47 -15.75 -9.72
C ALA A 66 -2.22 -14.60 -9.01
N GLY A 67 -2.88 -13.71 -9.77
CA GLY A 67 -3.72 -12.66 -9.23
C GLY A 67 -4.94 -13.21 -8.48
N ARG A 68 -5.56 -14.27 -9.00
CA ARG A 68 -6.68 -14.94 -8.32
C ARG A 68 -6.22 -15.61 -7.02
N GLU A 69 -5.04 -16.21 -6.99
CA GLU A 69 -4.44 -16.71 -5.75
C GLU A 69 -4.13 -15.60 -4.74
N GLN A 70 -3.60 -14.47 -5.20
CA GLN A 70 -3.39 -13.29 -4.35
C GLN A 70 -4.70 -12.79 -3.74
N ALA A 71 -5.77 -12.66 -4.54
CA ALA A 71 -7.08 -12.24 -4.06
C ALA A 71 -7.62 -13.18 -2.97
N ARG A 72 -7.52 -14.50 -3.16
CA ARG A 72 -7.91 -15.50 -2.15
C ARG A 72 -7.11 -15.36 -0.85
N ARG A 73 -5.80 -15.08 -0.93
CA ARG A 73 -4.98 -14.83 0.27
C ARG A 73 -5.36 -13.55 1.00
N ILE A 74 -5.87 -12.55 0.29
CA ILE A 74 -6.36 -11.30 0.89
C ILE A 74 -7.72 -11.52 1.56
N GLY A 75 -8.55 -12.41 1.02
CA GLY A 75 -9.86 -12.77 1.58
C GLY A 75 -11.05 -12.63 0.61
N ALA A 76 -10.79 -12.65 -0.70
CA ALA A 76 -11.83 -12.73 -1.73
C ALA A 76 -12.55 -14.08 -1.76
#